data_AF-F0H345-F1
#
_entry.id   AF-F0H345-F1
#
_cell.length_a   1.000
_cell.length_b   1.000
_cell.length_c   1.000
_cell.angle_alpha   90.00
_cell.angle_beta   90.00
_cell.angle_gamma   90.00
#
_symmetry.space_group_name_H-M   'P 1'
#
loop_
_entity.id
_entity.type
_entity.pdbx_description
1 polymer ?
#
loop_
_entity_poly.entity_id
_entity_poly.type
_entity_poly.pdbx_seq_one_letter_code
_entity_poly.pdbx_strand_id
1 'polypeptide(L)'
;MTDEEKGQVKDKIIKINKNKFPENTKVEIGKDGSAKITYPDGSVDEILGKDLVEEKKNQSKPDSINQTDAEKFPPVIPEKSLVKDKNNLTNKEKEEVSDKIKKANPQVEKIEIDRDGSARLYYKDGSINKIKGSDLVIEKENISKEGENKNKDRKSIKTNQQANNKNTNVKTGVESQMTVIASLIGSFMGLFASKKKKKK
;
A
#
# COMPACT_ATOMS: atom_id res chain seq x y z
N MET A 1 11.81 -9.55 -27.25
CA MET A 1 12.93 -8.57 -27.27
C MET A 1 12.60 -7.37 -28.14
N THR A 2 12.99 -6.18 -27.69
CA THR A 2 13.03 -4.92 -28.47
C THR A 2 14.14 -4.96 -29.52
N ASP A 3 14.10 -4.06 -30.50
CA ASP A 3 15.12 -4.04 -31.57
C ASP A 3 16.50 -3.58 -31.07
N GLU A 4 16.53 -2.73 -30.05
CA GLU A 4 17.76 -2.35 -29.33
C GLU A 4 18.41 -3.57 -28.66
N GLU A 5 17.63 -4.38 -27.94
CA GLU A 5 18.12 -5.60 -27.29
C GLU A 5 18.65 -6.62 -28.31
N LYS A 6 17.97 -6.76 -29.47
CA LYS A 6 18.45 -7.62 -30.56
C LYS A 6 19.79 -7.13 -31.13
N GLY A 7 19.95 -5.82 -31.31
CA GLY A 7 21.20 -5.20 -31.76
C GLY A 7 22.36 -5.53 -30.82
N GLN A 8 22.15 -5.40 -29.51
CA GLN A 8 23.17 -5.71 -28.50
C GLN A 8 23.60 -7.18 -28.51
N VAL A 9 22.66 -8.12 -28.69
CA VAL A 9 22.99 -9.55 -28.79
C VAL A 9 23.78 -9.83 -30.08
N LYS A 10 23.34 -9.28 -31.21
CA LYS A 10 24.04 -9.41 -32.49
C LYS A 10 25.47 -8.89 -32.42
N ASP A 11 25.67 -7.70 -31.86
CA ASP A 11 26.99 -7.08 -31.74
C ASP A 11 27.93 -7.90 -30.85
N LYS A 12 27.42 -8.46 -29.74
CA LYS A 12 28.21 -9.36 -28.88
C LYS A 12 28.63 -10.62 -29.62
N ILE A 13 27.72 -11.26 -30.37
CA ILE A 13 28.02 -12.47 -31.16
C ILE A 13 29.12 -12.16 -32.19
N ILE A 14 29.00 -11.05 -32.92
CA ILE A 14 29.99 -10.62 -33.92
C ILE A 14 31.33 -10.30 -33.24
N LYS A 15 31.31 -9.58 -32.11
CA LYS A 15 32.51 -9.16 -31.39
C LYS A 15 33.30 -10.35 -30.83
N ILE A 16 32.63 -11.35 -30.26
CA ILE A 16 33.26 -12.56 -29.72
C ILE A 16 33.88 -13.39 -30.85
N ASN A 17 33.28 -13.37 -32.04
CA ASN A 17 33.69 -14.17 -33.20
C ASN A 17 34.41 -13.34 -34.28
N LYS A 18 35.00 -12.20 -33.92
CA LYS A 18 35.47 -11.17 -34.86
C LYS A 18 36.45 -11.64 -35.95
N ASN A 19 37.08 -12.81 -35.82
CA ASN A 19 37.94 -13.41 -36.84
C ASN A 19 37.65 -14.91 -37.06
N LYS A 20 36.52 -15.40 -36.55
CA LYS A 20 36.11 -16.82 -36.68
C LYS A 20 35.01 -17.01 -37.72
N PHE A 21 34.29 -15.95 -38.05
CA PHE A 21 33.30 -16.00 -39.11
C PHE A 21 33.94 -15.79 -40.48
N PRO A 22 33.59 -16.62 -41.47
CA PRO A 22 33.86 -16.33 -42.87
C PRO A 22 33.30 -14.96 -43.27
N GLU A 23 33.94 -14.31 -44.24
CA GLU A 23 33.41 -13.09 -44.84
C GLU A 23 32.00 -13.32 -45.40
N ASN A 24 31.10 -12.33 -45.27
CA ASN A 24 29.68 -12.41 -45.64
C ASN A 24 28.79 -13.33 -44.78
N THR A 25 29.25 -13.75 -43.60
CA THR A 25 28.37 -14.38 -42.61
C THR A 25 27.29 -13.40 -42.13
N LYS A 26 26.03 -13.84 -42.13
CA LYS A 26 24.88 -13.05 -41.66
C LYS A 26 24.41 -13.56 -40.30
N VAL A 27 24.14 -12.63 -39.38
CA VAL A 27 23.58 -12.92 -38.06
C VAL A 27 22.26 -12.17 -37.89
N GLU A 28 21.20 -12.92 -37.58
CA GLU A 28 19.84 -12.43 -37.36
C GLU A 28 19.34 -12.87 -35.99
N ILE A 29 18.69 -11.98 -35.24
CA ILE A 29 18.16 -12.27 -33.90
C ILE A 29 16.63 -12.31 -33.95
N GLY A 30 16.06 -13.44 -33.53
CA GLY A 30 14.64 -13.68 -33.42
C GLY A 30 13.96 -12.85 -32.33
N LYS A 31 12.62 -12.81 -32.33
CA LYS A 31 11.84 -12.10 -31.30
C LYS A 31 11.97 -12.75 -29.91
N ASP A 32 12.21 -14.06 -29.90
CA ASP A 32 12.46 -14.93 -28.75
C ASP A 32 13.93 -14.94 -28.29
N GLY A 33 14.79 -14.19 -28.99
CA GLY A 33 16.22 -14.08 -28.68
C GLY A 33 17.10 -15.18 -29.26
N SER A 34 16.55 -16.09 -30.05
CA SER A 34 17.35 -17.03 -30.87
C SER A 34 18.24 -16.27 -31.84
N ALA A 35 19.43 -16.79 -32.12
CA ALA A 35 20.32 -16.26 -33.16
C ALA A 35 20.43 -17.26 -34.30
N LYS A 36 20.14 -16.79 -35.52
CA LYS A 36 20.34 -17.54 -36.76
C LYS A 36 21.59 -17.00 -37.46
N ILE A 37 22.54 -17.89 -37.71
CA ILE A 37 23.81 -17.59 -38.38
C ILE A 37 23.76 -18.25 -39.75
N THR A 38 23.84 -17.46 -40.81
CA THR A 38 23.88 -17.97 -42.19
C THR A 38 25.26 -17.74 -42.77
N TYR A 39 25.92 -18.84 -43.13
CA TYR A 39 27.26 -18.82 -43.72
C TYR A 39 27.19 -18.60 -45.24
N PRO A 40 28.32 -18.23 -45.88
CA PRO A 40 28.35 -17.96 -47.33
C PRO A 40 28.03 -19.18 -48.20
N ASP A 41 28.27 -20.39 -47.69
CA ASP A 41 27.93 -21.65 -48.36
C ASP A 41 26.44 -22.01 -48.23
N GLY A 42 25.65 -21.17 -47.53
CA GLY A 42 24.23 -21.37 -47.29
C GLY A 42 23.91 -22.25 -46.09
N SER A 43 24.92 -22.79 -45.40
CA SER A 43 24.70 -23.51 -44.15
C SER A 43 24.18 -22.56 -43.05
N VAL A 44 23.40 -23.12 -42.12
CA VAL A 44 22.72 -22.35 -41.08
C VAL A 44 22.95 -23.00 -39.74
N ASP A 45 23.43 -22.20 -38.79
CA ASP A 45 23.45 -22.54 -37.36
C ASP A 45 22.39 -21.73 -36.61
N GLU A 46 21.80 -22.37 -35.60
CA GLU A 46 20.83 -21.74 -34.71
C GLU A 46 21.29 -21.89 -33.26
N ILE A 47 21.37 -20.76 -32.56
CA ILE A 47 21.64 -20.71 -31.12
C ILE A 47 20.35 -20.30 -30.44
N LEU A 48 19.87 -21.13 -29.52
CA LEU A 48 18.58 -20.91 -28.87
C LEU A 48 18.62 -19.70 -27.95
N GLY A 49 17.49 -18.98 -27.86
CA GLY A 49 17.41 -17.78 -27.03
C GLY A 49 17.78 -18.03 -25.57
N LYS A 50 17.40 -19.18 -25.01
CA LYS A 50 17.76 -19.61 -23.64
C LYS A 50 19.28 -19.68 -23.39
N ASP A 51 20.10 -19.82 -24.43
CA ASP A 51 21.55 -19.92 -24.33
C ASP A 51 22.24 -18.55 -24.53
N LEU A 52 21.50 -17.54 -24.99
CA LEU A 52 22.00 -16.20 -25.32
C LEU A 52 21.45 -15.09 -24.44
N VAL A 53 20.17 -15.22 -24.08
CA VAL A 53 19.42 -14.22 -23.34
C VAL A 53 18.65 -14.89 -22.23
N GLU A 54 18.64 -14.25 -21.08
CA GLU A 54 17.71 -14.57 -20.03
C GLU A 54 16.63 -13.50 -20.05
N GLU A 55 15.36 -13.92 -19.95
CA GLU A 55 14.30 -12.96 -19.69
C GLU A 55 14.67 -12.21 -18.42
N LYS A 56 14.59 -10.88 -18.46
CA LYS A 56 14.43 -10.12 -17.23
C LYS A 56 13.14 -10.62 -16.58
N LYS A 57 13.24 -11.62 -15.71
CA LYS A 57 12.44 -11.65 -14.49
C LYS A 57 12.57 -10.24 -13.92
N ASN A 58 11.51 -9.68 -13.34
CA ASN A 58 11.59 -8.45 -12.57
C ASN A 58 12.51 -8.68 -11.35
N GLN A 59 13.79 -8.91 -11.60
CA GLN A 59 14.87 -8.95 -10.66
C GLN A 59 15.22 -7.49 -10.49
N SER A 60 14.73 -6.95 -9.38
CA SER A 60 15.50 -6.06 -8.55
C SER A 60 17.00 -6.35 -8.76
N LYS A 61 17.69 -5.34 -9.29
CA LYS A 61 19.12 -5.19 -9.56
C LYS A 61 20.07 -6.20 -8.85
N PRO A 62 21.15 -6.67 -9.53
CA PRO A 62 22.06 -7.70 -9.03
C PRO A 62 22.82 -7.29 -7.76
N ASP A 63 23.23 -8.32 -7.00
CA ASP A 63 23.92 -8.35 -5.70
C ASP A 63 25.16 -7.45 -5.55
N SER A 64 24.94 -6.13 -5.55
CA SER A 64 25.60 -5.28 -4.57
C SER A 64 24.66 -5.22 -3.38
N ILE A 65 25.13 -5.40 -2.15
CA ILE A 65 24.34 -5.30 -0.90
C ILE A 65 23.92 -3.83 -0.67
N ASN A 66 23.28 -3.21 -1.65
CA ASN A 66 22.55 -1.97 -1.50
C ASN A 66 21.19 -2.40 -0.95
N GLN A 67 21.06 -2.36 0.38
CA GLN A 67 19.75 -2.51 1.05
C GLN A 67 18.73 -1.64 0.32
N THR A 68 17.57 -2.22 0.04
CA THR A 68 16.46 -1.47 -0.57
C THR A 68 16.00 -0.36 0.37
N ASP A 69 15.40 0.70 -0.16
CA ASP A 69 14.79 1.74 0.67
C ASP A 69 13.73 1.13 1.61
N ALA A 70 13.02 0.09 1.16
CA ALA A 70 12.09 -0.64 2.00
C ALA A 70 12.74 -1.34 3.21
N GLU A 71 13.95 -1.89 3.05
CA GLU A 71 14.72 -2.50 4.15
C GLU A 71 15.36 -1.46 5.05
N LYS A 72 15.89 -0.39 4.46
CA LYS A 72 16.55 0.70 5.18
C LYS A 72 15.56 1.55 5.98
N PHE A 73 14.32 1.66 5.49
CA PHE A 73 13.26 2.44 6.11
C PHE A 73 12.01 1.57 6.36
N PRO A 74 12.04 0.72 7.40
CA PRO A 74 10.85 -0.01 7.84
C PRO A 74 9.67 0.96 8.07
N PRO A 75 8.44 0.53 7.75
CA PRO A 75 7.29 1.42 7.77
C PRO A 75 6.94 1.81 9.20
N VAL A 76 6.85 3.12 9.44
CA VAL A 76 6.38 3.69 10.71
C VAL A 76 4.85 3.73 10.67
N ILE A 77 4.22 3.05 11.63
CA ILE A 77 2.76 2.99 11.76
C ILE A 77 2.28 4.25 12.49
N PRO A 78 1.42 5.09 11.87
CA PRO A 78 0.86 6.27 12.51
C PRO A 78 -0.27 5.92 13.50
N GLU A 79 -0.81 6.94 14.17
CA GLU A 79 -2.04 6.79 14.97
C GLU A 79 -3.24 6.40 14.10
N LYS A 80 -4.04 5.44 14.58
CA LYS A 80 -5.21 4.91 13.87
C LYS A 80 -6.22 6.00 13.51
N SER A 81 -6.88 5.83 12.37
CA SER A 81 -8.00 6.65 11.92
C SER A 81 -9.32 5.97 12.23
N LEU A 82 -10.29 6.77 12.68
CA LEU A 82 -11.65 6.31 12.96
C LEU A 82 -12.48 6.34 11.67
N VAL A 83 -12.87 5.16 11.18
CA VAL A 83 -13.65 4.99 9.94
C VAL A 83 -15.05 4.48 10.23
N LYS A 84 -15.98 4.63 9.27
CA LYS A 84 -17.34 4.10 9.42
C LYS A 84 -17.44 2.59 9.18
N ASP A 85 -16.68 2.08 8.21
CA ASP A 85 -16.64 0.67 7.83
C ASP A 85 -15.19 0.32 7.48
N LYS A 86 -14.59 -0.60 8.23
CA LYS A 86 -13.20 -1.03 8.04
C LYS A 86 -12.98 -1.83 6.75
N ASN A 87 -14.03 -2.37 6.15
CA ASN A 87 -13.92 -3.18 4.93
C ASN A 87 -14.14 -2.36 3.66
N ASN A 88 -14.59 -1.11 3.79
CA ASN A 88 -14.92 -0.25 2.67
C ASN A 88 -14.74 1.24 2.97
N LEU A 89 -13.48 1.67 3.05
CA LEU A 89 -13.12 3.08 3.22
C LEU A 89 -13.61 3.93 2.05
N THR A 90 -14.22 5.06 2.39
CA THR A 90 -14.53 6.13 1.45
C THR A 90 -13.26 6.84 0.98
N ASN A 91 -13.31 7.53 -0.17
CA ASN A 91 -12.17 8.28 -0.70
C ASN A 91 -11.61 9.29 0.31
N LYS A 92 -12.48 9.94 1.08
CA LYS A 92 -12.09 10.87 2.14
C LYS A 92 -11.34 10.17 3.28
N GLU A 93 -11.83 9.03 3.75
CA GLU A 93 -11.15 8.24 4.79
C GLU A 93 -9.78 7.74 4.30
N LYS A 94 -9.68 7.36 3.02
CA LYS A 94 -8.39 6.98 2.40
C LYS A 94 -7.40 8.14 2.36
N GLU A 95 -7.85 9.34 2.03
CA GLU A 95 -7.03 10.55 2.02
C GLU A 95 -6.49 10.86 3.43
N GLU A 96 -7.36 10.84 4.45
CA GLU A 96 -6.97 11.05 5.85
C GLU A 96 -5.93 10.02 6.34
N VAL A 97 -6.09 8.75 5.98
CA VAL A 97 -5.12 7.68 6.29
C VAL A 97 -3.80 7.89 5.53
N SER A 98 -3.88 8.22 4.23
CA SER A 98 -2.71 8.48 3.39
C SER A 98 -1.87 9.64 3.93
N ASP A 99 -2.49 10.74 4.35
CA ASP A 99 -1.81 11.92 4.90
C ASP A 99 -1.05 11.60 6.19
N LYS A 100 -1.68 10.84 7.09
CA LYS A 100 -1.03 10.38 8.33
C LYS A 100 0.17 9.47 8.03
N ILE A 101 0.04 8.54 7.09
CA ILE A 101 1.14 7.66 6.68
C ILE A 101 2.26 8.47 6.05
N LYS A 102 1.96 9.42 5.16
CA LYS A 102 2.96 10.28 4.51
C LYS A 102 3.74 11.11 5.53
N LYS A 103 3.05 11.65 6.54
CA LYS A 103 3.68 12.41 7.63
C LYS A 103 4.62 11.54 8.48
N ALA A 104 4.23 10.30 8.77
CA ALA A 104 5.06 9.35 9.51
C ALA A 104 6.20 8.75 8.67
N ASN A 105 6.06 8.72 7.35
CA ASN A 105 6.99 8.09 6.40
C ASN A 105 7.38 9.05 5.26
N PRO A 106 8.08 10.16 5.54
CA PRO A 106 8.40 11.19 4.55
C PRO A 106 9.27 10.69 3.38
N GLN A 107 10.00 9.59 3.57
CA GLN A 107 10.86 8.95 2.57
C GLN A 107 10.09 8.22 1.45
N VAL A 108 8.81 7.92 1.65
CA VAL A 108 7.97 7.22 0.66
C VAL A 108 7.66 8.16 -0.50
N GLU A 109 7.70 7.68 -1.73
CA GLU A 109 7.35 8.48 -2.91
C GLU A 109 5.83 8.52 -3.10
N LYS A 110 5.20 7.35 -3.19
CA LYS A 110 3.76 7.17 -3.44
C LYS A 110 3.12 6.25 -2.41
N ILE A 111 1.88 6.57 -2.02
CA ILE A 111 1.06 5.74 -1.11
C ILE A 111 -0.21 5.34 -1.85
N GLU A 112 -0.61 4.08 -1.73
CA GLU A 112 -1.92 3.59 -2.17
C GLU A 112 -2.66 2.95 -1.00
N ILE A 113 -3.93 3.32 -0.82
CA ILE A 113 -4.80 2.78 0.23
C ILE A 113 -5.90 1.91 -0.40
N ASP A 114 -5.93 0.65 -0.01
CA ASP A 114 -6.93 -0.33 -0.42
C ASP A 114 -8.29 -0.07 0.24
N ARG A 115 -9.34 -0.80 -0.17
CA ARG A 115 -10.71 -0.62 0.39
C ARG A 115 -10.81 -1.00 1.87
N ASP A 116 -9.99 -1.95 2.31
CA ASP A 116 -9.91 -2.43 3.70
C ASP A 116 -8.97 -1.57 4.58
N GLY A 117 -8.45 -0.47 4.03
CA GLY A 117 -7.50 0.40 4.72
C GLY A 117 -6.06 -0.10 4.73
N SER A 118 -5.74 -1.23 4.10
CA SER A 118 -4.35 -1.66 3.91
C SER A 118 -3.60 -0.68 3.01
N ALA A 119 -2.33 -0.42 3.33
CA ALA A 119 -1.52 0.57 2.63
C ALA A 119 -0.30 -0.07 1.93
N ARG A 120 -0.02 0.37 0.71
CA ARG A 120 1.24 0.10 -0.02
C ARG A 120 2.05 1.38 -0.12
N LEU A 121 3.29 1.32 0.35
CA LEU A 121 4.25 2.42 0.36
C LEU A 121 5.30 2.14 -0.72
N TYR A 122 5.35 2.96 -1.76
CA TYR A 122 6.28 2.83 -2.88
C TYR A 122 7.44 3.80 -2.69
N TYR A 123 8.66 3.27 -2.71
CA TYR A 123 9.88 4.06 -2.62
C TYR A 123 10.45 4.32 -4.01
N LYS A 124 11.38 5.28 -4.08
CA LYS A 124 11.96 5.74 -5.35
C LYS A 124 12.77 4.67 -6.07
N ASP A 125 13.35 3.73 -5.31
CA ASP A 125 14.05 2.56 -5.86
C ASP A 125 13.11 1.46 -6.38
N GLY A 126 11.79 1.66 -6.29
CA GLY A 126 10.75 0.72 -6.69
C GLY A 126 10.44 -0.34 -5.63
N SER A 127 11.14 -0.36 -4.49
CA SER A 127 10.81 -1.24 -3.38
C SER A 127 9.47 -0.85 -2.73
N ILE A 128 8.85 -1.79 -2.02
CA ILE A 128 7.50 -1.61 -1.47
C ILE A 128 7.41 -2.14 -0.03
N ASN A 129 6.86 -1.33 0.87
CA ASN A 129 6.40 -1.77 2.18
C ASN A 129 4.86 -1.87 2.23
N LYS A 130 4.35 -2.74 3.10
CA LYS A 130 2.92 -2.92 3.34
C LYS A 130 2.59 -2.70 4.81
N ILE A 131 1.51 -1.97 5.06
CA ILE A 131 0.93 -1.81 6.40
C ILE A 131 -0.50 -2.36 6.36
N LYS A 132 -0.86 -3.20 7.34
CA LYS A 132 -2.20 -3.81 7.39
C LYS A 132 -3.24 -2.76 7.79
N GLY A 133 -4.45 -2.87 7.24
CA GLY A 133 -5.56 -1.99 7.62
C GLY A 133 -5.86 -2.01 9.13
N SER A 134 -5.75 -3.16 9.79
CA SER A 134 -5.94 -3.31 11.25
C SER A 134 -5.01 -2.43 12.11
N ASP A 135 -3.87 -2.04 11.55
CA ASP A 135 -2.88 -1.21 12.21
C ASP A 135 -3.13 0.29 11.95
N LEU A 136 -3.95 0.61 10.95
CA LEU A 136 -4.19 1.97 10.45
C LEU A 136 -5.59 2.49 10.74
N VAL A 137 -6.59 1.62 10.82
CA VAL A 137 -7.99 2.00 10.99
C VAL A 137 -8.66 1.24 12.11
N ILE A 138 -9.62 1.90 12.73
CA ILE A 138 -10.56 1.29 13.66
C ILE A 138 -11.96 1.79 13.32
N GLU A 139 -12.92 0.87 13.34
CA GLU A 139 -14.31 1.18 13.06
C GLU A 139 -14.88 2.00 14.23
N LYS A 140 -15.55 3.11 13.93
CA LYS A 140 -16.35 3.83 14.91
C LYS A 140 -17.43 2.88 15.37
N GLU A 141 -17.49 2.61 16.68
CA GLU A 141 -18.67 1.96 17.22
C GLU A 141 -19.88 2.81 16.83
N ASN A 142 -20.79 2.19 16.09
CA ASN A 142 -22.09 2.78 15.85
C ASN A 142 -22.79 2.80 17.21
N ILE A 143 -22.62 3.88 17.97
CA ILE A 143 -23.60 4.26 18.99
C ILE A 143 -24.86 4.55 18.17
N SER A 144 -25.66 3.51 17.95
CA SER A 144 -27.05 3.67 17.58
C SER A 144 -27.65 4.59 18.63
N LYS A 145 -27.86 5.85 18.26
CA LYS A 145 -28.78 6.72 18.99
C LYS A 145 -30.13 6.02 18.89
N GLU A 146 -30.45 5.22 19.90
CA GLU A 146 -31.74 4.58 20.03
C GLU A 146 -32.78 5.70 20.11
N GLY A 147 -33.72 5.64 19.18
CA GLY A 147 -34.58 6.75 18.81
C GLY A 147 -35.47 7.22 19.95
N GLU A 148 -35.80 8.52 19.89
CA GLU A 148 -36.98 9.06 20.54
C GLU A 148 -38.21 8.26 20.08
N ASN A 149 -38.68 7.39 20.97
CA ASN A 149 -39.86 6.59 20.77
C ASN A 149 -41.08 7.42 21.22
N LYS A 150 -41.76 8.06 20.26
CA LYS A 150 -43.15 8.51 20.43
C LYS A 150 -43.99 7.93 19.31
N ASN A 151 -44.61 6.77 19.55
CA ASN A 151 -46.02 6.65 19.21
C ASN A 151 -46.76 5.54 19.96
N LYS A 152 -47.99 5.89 20.33
CA LYS A 152 -48.99 5.18 21.12
C LYS A 152 -49.40 3.82 20.54
N ASP A 153 -49.67 2.90 21.48
CA ASP A 153 -50.77 1.93 21.52
C ASP A 153 -51.27 1.29 20.21
N ARG A 154 -51.08 -0.04 20.07
CA ARG A 154 -52.16 -1.05 20.19
C ARG A 154 -51.68 -2.49 19.92
N LYS A 155 -52.05 -3.38 20.86
CA LYS A 155 -52.10 -4.85 20.87
C LYS A 155 -52.33 -5.58 19.53
N SER A 156 -51.56 -6.65 19.28
CA SER A 156 -51.99 -8.08 19.06
C SER A 156 -50.74 -8.95 18.78
N ILE A 157 -50.23 -9.81 19.68
CA ILE A 157 -50.56 -11.22 19.96
C ILE A 157 -50.26 -12.25 18.82
N LYS A 158 -49.39 -13.24 19.15
CA LYS A 158 -49.16 -14.63 18.61
C LYS A 158 -48.24 -14.79 17.37
N THR A 159 -47.30 -15.76 17.23
CA THR A 159 -46.88 -16.98 17.96
C THR A 159 -45.56 -17.57 17.37
N ASN A 160 -44.69 -18.15 18.22
CA ASN A 160 -43.69 -19.27 18.12
C ASN A 160 -42.95 -19.58 16.79
N GLN A 161 -41.64 -19.86 16.81
CA GLN A 161 -41.05 -21.14 17.26
C GLN A 161 -39.64 -21.05 17.92
N GLN A 162 -39.54 -21.77 19.04
CA GLN A 162 -38.39 -22.33 19.78
C GLN A 162 -37.49 -23.22 18.90
N ALA A 163 -36.28 -23.69 19.27
CA ALA A 163 -35.27 -23.45 20.30
C ALA A 163 -34.14 -24.49 20.06
N ASN A 164 -32.93 -24.25 20.62
CA ASN A 164 -32.07 -25.20 21.36
C ASN A 164 -30.57 -24.98 21.06
N ASN A 165 -29.60 -25.10 21.97
CA ASN A 165 -29.44 -24.88 23.41
C ASN A 165 -27.97 -25.29 23.72
N LYS A 166 -27.21 -24.50 24.49
CA LYS A 166 -26.31 -24.99 25.58
C LYS A 166 -25.57 -23.82 26.25
N ASN A 167 -25.97 -23.57 27.50
CA ASN A 167 -25.47 -22.57 28.44
C ASN A 167 -24.18 -23.03 29.15
N THR A 168 -23.37 -22.07 29.60
CA THR A 168 -22.83 -22.04 30.97
C THR A 168 -22.79 -20.59 31.48
N ASN A 169 -23.11 -20.43 32.77
CA ASN A 169 -23.50 -19.21 33.48
C ASN A 169 -22.45 -18.89 34.56
N VAL A 170 -22.00 -17.65 34.70
CA VAL A 170 -21.43 -17.03 35.93
C VAL A 170 -21.51 -15.51 35.75
N LYS A 171 -22.41 -14.79 36.43
CA LYS A 171 -22.43 -14.28 37.82
C LYS A 171 -21.43 -13.13 38.10
N THR A 172 -21.97 -11.91 38.00
CA THR A 172 -21.68 -10.65 38.71
C THR A 172 -20.28 -10.39 39.30
N GLY A 173 -19.65 -9.32 38.81
CA GLY A 173 -18.63 -8.55 39.52
C GLY A 173 -18.62 -7.11 39.00
N VAL A 174 -19.18 -6.20 39.78
CA VAL A 174 -19.13 -4.76 39.55
C VAL A 174 -17.70 -4.29 39.75
N GLU A 175 -17.14 -3.54 38.80
CA GLU A 175 -16.30 -2.37 39.08
C GLU A 175 -16.15 -1.52 37.81
N SER A 176 -17.13 -0.65 37.59
CA SER A 176 -16.94 0.55 36.78
C SER A 176 -16.33 1.61 37.67
N GLN A 177 -15.00 1.75 37.68
CA GLN A 177 -14.38 2.94 38.26
C GLN A 177 -14.42 4.07 37.23
N MET A 178 -15.45 4.90 37.35
CA MET A 178 -15.51 6.24 36.77
C MET A 178 -14.38 7.08 37.38
N THR A 179 -13.35 7.40 36.60
CA THR A 179 -12.48 8.53 36.94
C THR A 179 -13.00 9.77 36.22
N VAL A 180 -13.78 10.55 36.96
CA VAL A 180 -14.08 11.95 36.68
C VAL A 180 -12.76 12.72 36.77
N ILE A 181 -12.31 13.38 35.70
CA ILE A 181 -11.29 14.44 35.82
C ILE A 181 -11.92 15.77 35.43
N ALA A 182 -11.82 16.67 36.41
CA ALA A 182 -12.56 17.90 36.57
C ALA A 182 -12.28 18.98 35.51
N SER A 183 -13.33 19.75 35.27
CA SER A 183 -13.35 21.05 34.63
C SER A 183 -12.37 22.06 35.23
N LEU A 184 -11.52 22.69 34.40
CA LEU A 184 -10.97 24.02 34.71
C LEU A 184 -11.85 25.09 34.07
N ILE A 185 -12.77 25.60 34.87
CA ILE A 185 -13.42 26.90 34.66
C ILE A 185 -12.35 27.95 34.94
N GLY A 186 -11.93 28.66 33.90
CA GLY A 186 -11.10 29.86 33.97
C GLY A 186 -11.81 31.02 33.29
N SER A 187 -12.88 31.51 33.91
CA SER A 187 -13.55 32.74 33.52
C SER A 187 -12.73 33.97 33.92
N PHE A 188 -12.20 34.70 32.95
CA PHE A 188 -12.04 36.15 33.04
C PHE A 188 -12.41 36.79 31.71
N MET A 189 -13.70 37.11 31.57
CA MET A 189 -14.16 38.24 30.77
C MET A 189 -13.42 39.49 31.27
N GLY A 190 -12.57 40.04 30.41
CA GLY A 190 -11.87 41.31 30.62
C GLY A 190 -12.11 42.23 29.43
N LEU A 191 -13.35 42.68 29.27
CA LEU A 191 -13.74 43.82 28.44
C LEU A 191 -13.40 45.09 29.23
N PHE A 192 -12.40 45.90 28.86
CA PHE A 192 -12.39 47.34 29.19
C PHE A 192 -11.45 48.16 28.29
N ALA A 193 -12.11 48.99 27.48
CA ALA A 193 -11.81 50.38 27.09
C ALA A 193 -10.40 50.86 26.69
N SER A 194 -10.40 51.39 25.47
CA SER A 194 -9.56 52.44 24.90
C SER A 194 -9.28 53.64 25.83
N LYS A 195 -8.03 54.13 25.86
CA LYS A 195 -7.73 55.57 25.96
C LYS A 195 -6.32 55.95 25.47
N LYS A 196 -6.31 56.65 24.34
CA LYS A 196 -5.39 57.72 23.90
C LYS A 196 -4.43 58.26 24.98
N LYS A 197 -3.13 58.38 24.65
CA LYS A 197 -2.31 59.55 25.01
C LYS A 197 -1.14 59.77 24.03
N LYS A 198 -0.98 61.05 23.68
CA LYS A 198 0.02 61.66 22.78
C LYS A 198 1.40 61.79 23.45
N LYS A 199 2.37 62.13 22.59
CA LYS A 199 3.71 62.75 22.81
C LYS A 199 4.82 61.72 23.05
N LYS A 200 6.00 61.82 22.44
CA LYS A 200 6.71 62.99 21.90
C LYS A 200 6.96 62.92 20.40
#